data_AF-A0A928RAM6-F1
#
_entry.id   AF-A0A928RAM6-F1
#
_cell.length_a   1.000
_cell.length_b   1.000
_cell.length_c   1.000
_cell.angle_alpha   90.00
_cell.angle_beta   90.00
_cell.angle_gamma   90.00
#
_symmetry.space_group_name_H-M   'P 1'
#
loop_
_entity.id
_entity.type
_entity.pdbx_description
1 polymer ?
#
loop_
_entity_poly.entity_id
_entity_poly.type
_entity_poly.pdbx_seq_one_letter_code
_entity_poly.pdbx_strand_id
1 'polypeptide(L)'
;MVAKANQEIKRERNRAKRARIDKITNGYMINLAWGVLVIILLRFVENGYSGDMVLTMPALLKSMAAVFAVCSAALFVCGKMKVLDKASTFYGYAVFALVLALGSLWIGFFPQIRSFFGSINEAALMTDSRWWFSWGPIVVVAVYLVATLIWTAVKVTLIEKGKIK
;
A
#
# COMPACT_ATOMS: atom_id res chain seq x y z
N MET A 1 6.27 -26.30 -43.04
CA MET A 1 5.52 -26.37 -41.75
C MET A 1 6.31 -25.81 -40.56
N VAL A 2 7.61 -26.09 -40.43
CA VAL A 2 8.46 -25.63 -39.31
C VAL A 2 8.51 -24.10 -39.12
N ALA A 3 8.55 -23.31 -40.21
CA ALA A 3 8.56 -21.85 -40.13
C ALA A 3 7.26 -21.24 -39.56
N LYS A 4 6.10 -21.85 -39.86
CA LYS A 4 4.79 -21.43 -39.29
C LYS A 4 4.70 -21.78 -37.80
N ALA A 5 5.15 -22.98 -37.42
CA ALA A 5 5.21 -23.40 -36.01
C ALA A 5 6.14 -22.50 -35.18
N ASN A 6 7.31 -22.13 -35.70
CA ASN A 6 8.23 -21.21 -35.03
C ASN A 6 7.66 -19.78 -34.90
N GLN A 7 6.84 -19.32 -35.86
CA GLN A 7 6.15 -18.05 -35.76
C GLN A 7 5.03 -18.07 -34.72
N GLU A 8 4.28 -19.16 -34.60
CA GLU A 8 3.25 -19.34 -33.57
C GLU A 8 3.84 -19.37 -32.16
N ILE A 9 4.91 -20.15 -31.93
CA ILE A 9 5.62 -20.20 -30.64
C ILE A 9 6.14 -18.80 -30.25
N LYS A 10 6.67 -18.04 -31.22
CA LYS A 10 7.14 -16.67 -30.96
C LYS A 10 5.98 -15.72 -30.62
N ARG A 11 4.82 -15.86 -31.26
CA ARG A 11 3.61 -15.09 -30.96
C ARG A 11 3.06 -15.42 -29.58
N GLU A 12 2.96 -16.69 -29.22
CA GLU A 12 2.52 -17.12 -27.90
C GLU A 12 3.45 -16.62 -26.79
N ARG A 13 4.77 -16.72 -27.00
CA ARG A 13 5.76 -16.19 -26.06
C ARG A 13 5.62 -14.68 -25.87
N ASN A 14 5.38 -13.94 -26.95
CA ASN A 14 5.15 -12.49 -26.89
C ASN A 14 3.83 -12.14 -26.20
N ARG A 15 2.76 -12.91 -26.43
CA ARG A 15 1.48 -12.76 -25.71
C ARG A 15 1.64 -13.02 -24.21
N ALA A 16 2.33 -14.10 -23.84
CA ALA A 16 2.61 -14.44 -22.44
C ALA A 16 3.47 -13.38 -21.73
N LYS A 17 4.43 -12.77 -22.45
CA LYS A 17 5.22 -11.64 -21.92
C LYS A 17 4.35 -10.40 -21.69
N ARG A 18 3.52 -10.03 -22.66
CA ARG A 18 2.60 -8.88 -22.53
C ARG A 18 1.64 -9.09 -21.36
N ALA A 19 1.01 -10.26 -21.25
CA ALA A 19 0.13 -10.57 -20.13
C ALA A 19 0.82 -10.46 -18.75
N ARG A 20 2.12 -10.78 -18.65
CA ARG A 20 2.89 -10.58 -17.41
C ARG A 20 3.15 -9.11 -17.11
N ILE A 21 3.54 -8.34 -18.13
CA ILE A 21 3.74 -6.88 -18.01
C ILE A 21 2.42 -6.23 -17.58
N ASP A 22 1.32 -6.54 -18.25
CA ASP A 22 -0.01 -6.03 -17.94
C ASP A 22 -0.42 -6.36 -16.50
N LYS A 23 -0.11 -7.57 -16.02
CA LYS A 23 -0.41 -7.96 -14.63
C LYS A 23 0.39 -7.15 -13.61
N ILE A 24 1.67 -6.89 -13.87
CA ILE A 24 2.54 -6.10 -12.97
C ILE A 24 2.10 -4.64 -12.99
N THR A 25 1.88 -4.08 -14.18
CA THR A 25 1.40 -2.71 -14.37
C THR A 25 0.04 -2.51 -13.72
N ASN A 26 -0.90 -3.46 -13.87
CA ASN A 26 -2.20 -3.39 -13.22
C ASN A 26 -2.07 -3.43 -11.68
N GLY A 27 -1.15 -4.25 -11.15
CA GLY A 27 -0.84 -4.26 -9.72
C GLY A 27 -0.32 -2.90 -9.22
N TYR A 28 0.55 -2.25 -9.99
CA TYR A 28 1.00 -0.89 -9.69
C TYR A 28 -0.14 0.13 -9.76
N MET A 29 -0.99 0.07 -10.79
CA MET A 29 -2.14 0.98 -10.92
C MET A 29 -3.11 0.87 -9.74
N ILE A 30 -3.32 -0.35 -9.21
CA ILE A 30 -4.11 -0.57 -8.00
C ILE A 30 -3.43 0.09 -6.79
N ASN A 31 -2.13 -0.14 -6.58
CA ASN A 31 -1.38 0.51 -5.49
C ASN A 31 -1.42 2.04 -5.58
N LEU A 32 -1.31 2.59 -6.80
CA LEU A 32 -1.39 4.02 -7.06
C LEU A 32 -2.78 4.58 -6.70
N ALA A 33 -3.85 3.93 -7.16
CA ALA A 33 -5.22 4.32 -6.85
C ALA A 33 -5.47 4.32 -5.34
N TRP A 34 -4.99 3.30 -4.62
CA TRP A 34 -5.10 3.23 -3.16
C TRP A 34 -4.26 4.29 -2.45
N GLY A 35 -3.03 4.53 -2.89
CA GLY A 35 -2.18 5.58 -2.31
C GLY A 35 -2.82 6.97 -2.43
N VAL A 36 -3.41 7.28 -3.58
CA VAL A 36 -4.16 8.53 -3.78
C VAL A 36 -5.38 8.59 -2.85
N LEU A 37 -6.13 7.50 -2.71
CA LEU A 37 -7.30 7.43 -1.83
C LEU A 37 -6.93 7.64 -0.35
N VAL A 38 -5.80 7.09 0.12
CA VAL A 38 -5.29 7.34 1.47
C VAL A 38 -4.93 8.80 1.68
N ILE A 39 -4.27 9.44 0.70
CA ILE A 39 -3.95 10.88 0.78
C ILE A 39 -5.23 11.71 0.90
N ILE A 40 -6.25 11.41 0.09
CA ILE A 40 -7.55 12.10 0.16
C ILE A 40 -8.20 11.93 1.54
N LEU A 41 -8.23 10.70 2.06
CA LEU A 41 -8.78 10.42 3.39
C LEU A 41 -8.04 11.18 4.50
N LEU A 42 -6.70 11.18 4.49
CA LEU A 42 -5.90 11.92 5.47
C LEU A 42 -6.19 13.41 5.45
N ARG A 43 -6.36 14.00 4.26
CA ARG A 43 -6.74 15.41 4.11
C ARG A 43 -8.16 15.69 4.58
N PHE A 44 -9.09 14.75 4.40
CA PHE A 44 -10.45 14.88 4.92
C PHE A 44 -10.47 14.84 6.45
N VAL A 45 -9.71 13.94 7.06
CA VAL A 45 -9.57 13.86 8.52
C VAL A 45 -8.87 15.10 9.09
N GLU A 46 -7.83 15.61 8.42
CA GLU A 46 -7.16 16.87 8.80
C GLU A 46 -8.13 18.06 8.79
N ASN A 47 -9.01 18.16 7.79
CA ASN A 47 -10.02 19.22 7.72
C ASN A 47 -11.06 19.11 8.85
N GLY A 48 -11.36 17.90 9.32
CA GLY A 48 -12.26 17.66 10.46
C GLY A 48 -11.59 17.80 11.84
N TYR A 49 -10.27 18.00 11.88
CA TYR A 49 -9.48 17.98 13.12
C TYR A 49 -9.74 19.24 13.95
N SER A 50 -10.72 19.17 14.85
CA SER A 50 -11.00 20.15 15.90
C SER A 50 -10.52 19.60 17.26
N GLY A 51 -10.23 20.50 18.21
CA GLY A 51 -9.62 20.15 19.50
C GLY A 51 -10.34 19.04 20.29
N ASP A 52 -11.66 18.92 20.17
CA ASP A 52 -12.47 17.89 20.86
C ASP A 52 -12.39 16.50 20.20
N MET A 53 -12.14 16.41 18.89
CA MET A 53 -11.93 15.12 18.22
C MET A 53 -10.66 14.42 18.71
N VAL A 54 -9.68 15.17 19.21
CA VAL A 54 -8.40 14.65 19.71
C VAL A 54 -8.59 13.72 20.91
N LEU A 55 -9.64 13.93 21.71
CA LEU A 55 -9.92 13.14 22.91
C LEU A 55 -10.71 11.85 22.62
N THR A 56 -11.53 11.83 21.57
CA THR A 56 -12.42 10.70 21.24
C THR A 56 -11.91 9.81 20.10
N MET A 57 -11.17 10.36 19.14
CA MET A 57 -10.57 9.60 18.03
C MET A 57 -9.61 8.47 18.42
N PRO A 58 -8.80 8.56 19.49
CA PRO A 58 -7.81 7.53 19.80
C PRO A 58 -8.43 6.15 20.07
N ALA A 59 -9.56 6.08 20.78
CA ALA A 59 -10.20 4.80 21.11
C ALA A 59 -10.83 4.15 19.85
N LEU A 60 -11.49 4.97 19.03
CA LEU A 60 -12.18 4.54 17.82
C LEU A 60 -11.16 4.05 16.77
N LEU A 61 -10.07 4.78 16.57
CA LEU A 61 -9.01 4.42 15.63
C LEU A 61 -8.18 3.23 16.10
N LYS A 62 -7.95 3.05 17.41
CA LYS A 62 -7.37 1.82 17.96
C LYS A 62 -8.24 0.60 17.68
N SER A 63 -9.56 0.76 17.81
CA SER A 63 -10.53 -0.31 17.54
C SER A 63 -10.57 -0.64 16.05
N MET A 64 -10.58 0.37 15.17
CA MET A 64 -10.48 0.17 13.72
C MET A 64 -9.16 -0.48 13.32
N ALA A 65 -8.05 -0.11 13.95
CA ALA A 65 -6.76 -0.76 13.73
C ALA A 65 -6.81 -2.26 14.03
N ALA A 66 -7.40 -2.65 15.16
CA ALA A 66 -7.56 -4.06 15.52
C ALA A 66 -8.43 -4.81 14.51
N VAL A 67 -9.57 -4.23 14.10
CA VAL A 67 -10.46 -4.81 13.08
C VAL A 67 -9.73 -5.00 11.75
N PHE A 68 -9.05 -3.96 11.26
CA PHE A 68 -8.31 -4.04 10.00
C PHE A 68 -7.14 -5.03 10.06
N ALA A 69 -6.45 -5.13 11.19
CA ALA A 69 -5.39 -6.12 11.39
C ALA A 69 -5.94 -7.56 11.33
N VAL A 70 -7.07 -7.82 11.99
CA VAL A 70 -7.74 -9.14 11.93
C VAL A 70 -8.22 -9.44 10.51
N CYS A 71 -8.86 -8.49 9.83
CA CYS A 71 -9.27 -8.64 8.44
C CYS A 71 -8.07 -8.91 7.51
N SER A 72 -6.95 -8.22 7.71
CA SER A 72 -5.72 -8.44 6.95
C SER A 72 -5.20 -9.87 7.13
N ALA A 73 -5.11 -10.34 8.37
CA ALA A 73 -4.66 -11.69 8.69
C ALA A 73 -5.59 -12.75 8.08
N ALA A 74 -6.91 -12.57 8.22
CA ALA A 74 -7.91 -13.48 7.65
C ALA A 74 -7.80 -13.56 6.12
N LEU A 75 -7.70 -12.42 5.44
CA LEU A 75 -7.54 -12.36 3.98
C LEU A 75 -6.23 -13.00 3.51
N PHE A 76 -5.15 -12.84 4.28
CA PHE A 76 -3.86 -13.46 4.00
C PHE A 76 -3.92 -15.00 4.13
N VAL A 77 -4.57 -15.50 5.18
CA VAL A 77 -4.79 -16.94 5.39
C VAL A 77 -5.68 -17.53 4.30
N CYS A 78 -6.79 -16.87 3.96
CA CYS A 78 -7.66 -17.29 2.84
C CYS A 78 -6.91 -17.33 1.50
N GLY A 79 -6.04 -16.36 1.25
CA GLY A 79 -5.15 -16.34 0.09
C GLY A 79 -4.11 -17.47 0.07
N LYS A 80 -3.61 -17.87 1.25
CA LYS A 80 -2.66 -19.00 1.41
C LYS A 80 -3.32 -20.35 1.21
N MET A 81 -4.53 -20.52 1.74
CA MET A 81 -5.26 -21.79 1.66
C MET A 81 -5.84 -22.07 0.26
N LYS A 82 -5.69 -21.15 -0.71
CA LYS A 82 -6.24 -21.26 -2.08
C LYS A 82 -7.74 -21.61 -2.12
N VAL A 83 -8.47 -21.29 -1.06
CA VAL A 83 -9.92 -21.56 -0.95
C VAL A 83 -10.71 -20.78 -2.02
N LEU A 84 -10.10 -19.75 -2.61
CA LEU A 84 -10.69 -18.88 -3.62
C LEU A 84 -9.79 -18.76 -4.85
N ASP A 85 -10.38 -18.88 -6.04
CA ASP A 85 -9.71 -18.90 -7.36
C ASP A 85 -8.81 -17.69 -7.67
N LYS A 86 -8.99 -16.58 -6.93
CA LYS A 86 -8.28 -15.31 -7.14
C LYS A 86 -7.38 -14.93 -5.97
N ALA A 87 -6.53 -15.85 -5.50
CA ALA A 87 -5.61 -15.63 -4.38
C ALA A 87 -4.79 -14.33 -4.49
N SER A 88 -4.36 -13.91 -5.69
CA SER A 88 -3.59 -12.66 -5.87
C SER A 88 -4.38 -11.40 -5.48
N THR A 89 -5.69 -11.40 -5.70
CA THR A 89 -6.55 -10.27 -5.33
C THR A 89 -6.73 -10.20 -3.81
N PHE A 90 -6.84 -11.35 -3.13
CA PHE A 90 -6.91 -11.44 -1.68
C PHE A 90 -5.64 -10.93 -0.99
N TYR A 91 -4.46 -11.25 -1.53
CA TYR A 91 -3.21 -10.66 -1.01
C TYR A 91 -3.18 -9.15 -1.14
N GLY A 92 -3.70 -8.59 -2.25
CA GLY A 92 -3.84 -7.15 -2.42
C GLY A 92 -4.74 -6.51 -1.34
N TYR A 93 -5.91 -7.12 -1.07
CA TYR A 93 -6.80 -6.64 -0.01
C TYR A 93 -6.24 -6.84 1.39
N ALA A 94 -5.49 -7.92 1.64
CA ALA A 94 -4.82 -8.16 2.91
C ALA A 94 -3.78 -7.08 3.18
N VAL A 95 -2.94 -6.74 2.19
CA VAL A 95 -1.97 -5.65 2.29
C VAL A 95 -2.68 -4.32 2.50
N PHE A 96 -3.78 -4.07 1.80
CA PHE A 96 -4.58 -2.87 1.99
C PHE A 96 -5.11 -2.74 3.43
N ALA A 97 -5.74 -3.80 3.96
CA ALA A 97 -6.23 -3.82 5.32
C ALA A 97 -5.07 -3.61 6.32
N LEU A 98 -3.87 -4.15 6.05
CA LEU A 98 -2.70 -3.91 6.88
C LEU A 98 -2.27 -2.44 6.88
N VAL A 99 -2.24 -1.78 5.71
CA VAL A 99 -1.90 -0.36 5.59
C VAL A 99 -2.92 0.51 6.33
N LEU A 100 -4.21 0.19 6.24
CA LEU A 100 -5.25 0.87 7.02
C LEU A 100 -5.10 0.65 8.53
N ALA A 101 -4.74 -0.57 8.95
CA ALA A 101 -4.46 -0.87 10.35
C ALA A 101 -3.29 -0.02 10.87
N LEU A 102 -2.19 0.05 10.11
CA LEU A 102 -1.03 0.87 10.45
C LEU A 102 -1.34 2.37 10.47
N GLY A 103 -2.11 2.88 9.51
CA GLY A 103 -2.57 4.27 9.51
C GLY A 103 -3.48 4.58 10.71
N SER A 104 -4.37 3.66 11.06
CA SER A 104 -5.25 3.79 12.23
C SER A 104 -4.47 3.73 13.54
N LEU A 105 -3.41 2.92 13.64
CA LEU A 105 -2.49 2.90 14.77
C LEU A 105 -1.68 4.20 14.87
N TRP A 106 -1.18 4.70 13.74
CA TRP A 106 -0.40 5.94 13.69
C TRP A 106 -1.20 7.10 14.30
N ILE A 107 -2.46 7.22 13.91
CA ILE A 107 -3.34 8.26 14.44
C ILE A 107 -3.78 7.93 15.87
N GLY A 108 -4.18 6.69 16.14
CA GLY A 108 -4.67 6.26 17.45
C GLY A 108 -3.65 6.34 18.58
N PHE A 109 -2.36 6.24 18.26
CA PHE A 109 -1.23 6.36 19.20
C PHE A 109 -0.36 7.60 18.94
N PHE A 110 -0.88 8.58 18.22
CA PHE A 110 -0.16 9.82 17.91
C PHE A 110 0.55 10.46 19.12
N PRO A 111 -0.08 10.60 20.30
CA PRO A 111 0.59 11.18 21.48
C PRO A 111 1.81 10.38 21.94
N GLN A 112 1.71 9.05 21.95
CA GLN A 112 2.80 8.16 22.35
C GLN A 112 3.93 8.16 21.31
N ILE A 113 3.59 8.16 20.02
CA ILE A 113 4.56 8.21 18.92
C ILE A 113 5.34 9.53 18.98
N ARG A 114 4.65 10.66 19.12
CA ARG A 114 5.28 11.98 19.23
C ARG A 114 6.18 12.07 20.46
N SER A 115 5.74 11.56 21.60
CA SER A 115 6.54 11.51 22.83
C SER A 115 7.81 10.67 22.67
N PHE A 116 7.70 9.50 22.03
CA PHE A 116 8.85 8.64 21.74
C PHE A 116 9.85 9.29 20.80
N PHE A 117 9.41 9.95 19.72
CA PHE A 117 10.34 10.69 18.86
C PHE A 117 10.92 11.91 19.56
N GLY A 118 10.16 12.53 20.46
CA GLY A 118 10.62 13.62 21.30
C GLY A 118 11.75 13.24 22.27
N SER A 119 11.74 12.00 22.78
CA SER A 119 12.84 11.52 23.63
C SER A 119 14.13 11.24 22.86
N ILE A 120 14.04 11.09 21.54
CA ILE A 120 15.20 10.88 20.65
C ILE A 120 15.70 12.23 20.09
N ASN A 121 14.78 13.15 19.77
CA ASN A 121 15.08 14.45 19.21
C ASN A 121 14.04 15.48 19.67
N GLU A 122 14.44 16.44 20.50
CA GLU A 122 13.54 17.48 21.01
C GLU A 122 12.92 18.34 19.89
N ALA A 123 13.59 18.50 18.75
CA ALA A 123 13.03 19.20 17.59
C ALA A 123 11.79 18.49 17.02
N ALA A 124 11.64 17.18 17.25
CA ALA A 124 10.45 16.41 16.89
C ALA A 124 9.21 16.90 17.66
N LEU A 125 9.37 17.36 18.91
CA LEU A 125 8.29 17.93 19.72
C LEU A 125 7.92 19.34 19.27
N MET A 126 8.85 20.09 18.69
CA MET A 126 8.60 21.43 18.14
C MET A 126 7.93 21.40 16.76
N THR A 127 7.91 20.24 16.10
CA THR A 127 7.28 20.08 14.79
C THR A 127 5.75 20.14 14.90
N ASP A 128 5.08 20.84 13.99
CA ASP A 128 3.62 21.03 14.00
C ASP A 128 2.87 19.69 14.10
N SER A 129 1.83 19.62 14.94
CA SER A 129 0.94 18.46 15.04
C SER A 129 0.30 18.07 13.70
N ARG A 130 0.03 19.04 12.81
CA ARG A 130 -0.44 18.76 11.44
C ARG A 130 0.58 17.99 10.61
N TRP A 131 1.87 18.24 10.86
CA TRP A 131 2.93 17.49 10.21
C TRP A 131 2.90 16.02 10.63
N TRP A 132 2.81 15.76 11.93
CA TRP A 132 2.76 14.39 12.45
C TRP A 132 1.48 13.65 12.07
N PHE A 133 0.35 14.33 12.08
CA PHE A 133 -0.95 13.72 11.87
C PHE A 133 -1.25 13.45 10.39
N SER A 134 -0.86 14.36 9.49
CA SER A 134 -1.26 14.33 8.08
C SER A 134 -0.08 14.28 7.13
N TRP A 135 0.79 15.29 7.14
CA TRP A 135 1.84 15.40 6.13
C TRP A 135 2.92 14.32 6.21
N GLY A 136 3.30 13.89 7.41
CA GLY A 136 4.26 12.81 7.64
C GLY A 136 3.80 11.51 6.98
N PRO A 137 2.60 11.00 7.31
CA PRO A 137 2.01 9.86 6.62
C PRO A 137 1.88 10.05 5.10
N ILE A 138 1.47 11.24 4.63
CA ILE A 138 1.40 11.55 3.19
C ILE A 138 2.77 11.40 2.51
N VAL A 139 3.84 11.91 3.13
CA VAL A 139 5.21 11.78 2.62
C VAL A 139 5.63 10.31 2.55
N VAL A 140 5.34 9.52 3.59
CA VAL A 140 5.64 8.08 3.60
C VAL A 140 4.91 7.36 2.45
N VAL A 141 3.62 7.65 2.25
CA VAL A 141 2.84 7.09 1.13
C VAL A 141 3.43 7.52 -0.22
N ALA A 142 3.79 8.79 -0.39
CA ALA A 142 4.40 9.30 -1.61
C ALA A 142 5.73 8.61 -1.94
N VAL A 143 6.61 8.45 -0.94
CA VAL A 143 7.89 7.74 -1.09
C VAL A 143 7.65 6.27 -1.47
N TYR A 144 6.68 5.61 -0.85
CA TYR A 144 6.29 4.24 -1.21
C TYR A 144 5.80 4.13 -2.66
N LEU A 145 4.96 5.06 -3.12
CA LEU A 145 4.47 5.09 -4.51
C LEU A 145 5.61 5.29 -5.51
N VAL A 146 6.55 6.17 -5.22
CA VAL A 146 7.74 6.39 -6.06
C VAL A 146 8.61 5.13 -6.09
N ALA A 147 8.87 4.51 -4.94
CA ALA A 147 9.67 3.28 -4.87
C ALA A 147 9.02 2.12 -5.64
N THR A 148 7.70 1.96 -5.51
CA THR A 148 6.96 0.92 -6.24
C THR A 148 6.85 1.20 -7.74
N LEU A 149 6.80 2.46 -8.16
CA LEU A 149 6.90 2.85 -9.57
C LEU A 149 8.28 2.44 -10.14
N ILE A 150 9.37 2.81 -9.45
CA ILE A 150 10.73 2.46 -9.86
C ILE A 150 10.87 0.94 -9.96
N TRP A 151 10.42 0.20 -8.95
CA TRP A 151 10.45 -1.26 -8.95
C TRP A 151 9.66 -1.86 -10.12
N THR A 152 8.49 -1.31 -10.41
CA THR A 152 7.64 -1.73 -11.53
C THR A 152 8.34 -1.49 -12.87
N ALA A 153 8.89 -0.30 -13.09
CA ALA A 153 9.64 0.04 -14.29
C ALA A 153 10.83 -0.92 -14.48
N VAL A 154 11.63 -1.14 -13.44
CA VAL A 154 12.76 -2.09 -13.48
C VAL A 154 12.31 -3.50 -13.84
N LYS A 155 11.24 -4.01 -13.19
CA LYS A 155 10.68 -5.33 -13.48
C LYS A 155 10.21 -5.47 -14.92
N VAL A 156 9.49 -4.47 -15.45
CA VAL A 156 9.02 -4.46 -16.84
C VAL A 156 10.19 -4.48 -17.80
N THR A 157 11.20 -3.62 -17.62
CA THR A 157 12.40 -3.58 -18.46
C THR A 157 13.17 -4.90 -18.43
N LEU A 158 13.25 -5.58 -17.27
CA LEU A 158 13.92 -6.87 -17.16
C LEU A 158 13.17 -8.00 -17.87
N ILE A 159 11.83 -7.97 -17.89
CA ILE A 159 10.99 -8.91 -18.65
C ILE A 159 11.13 -8.68 -20.15
N GLU A 160 11.14 -7.41 -20.59
CA GLU A 160 11.36 -7.04 -21.99
C GLU A 160 12.73 -7.54 -22.49
N LYS A 161 13.78 -7.31 -21.70
CA LYS A 161 15.13 -7.82 -21.95
C LYS A 161 15.27 -9.34 -21.80
N GLY A 162 14.22 -10.04 -21.35
CA GLY A 162 14.22 -11.49 -21.17
C GLY A 162 15.13 -12.00 -20.04
N LYS A 163 15.57 -11.12 -19.14
CA LYS A 163 16.45 -11.45 -18.02
C LYS A 163 15.71 -12.14 -16.87
N ILE A 164 14.39 -12.01 -16.83
CA ILE A 164 13.53 -12.69 -15.85
C ILE A 164 12.43 -13.40 -16.64
N LYS A 165 12.21 -14.68 -16.32
CA LYS A 165 11.12 -15.47 -16.91
C LYS A 165 9.83 -15.15 -16.19
#